data_AF-A0ABD0ZNC9-F1
#
_entry.id   AF-A0ABD0ZNC9-F1
#
_cell.length_a   1.000
_cell.length_b   1.000
_cell.length_c   1.000
_cell.angle_alpha   90.00
_cell.angle_beta   90.00
_cell.angle_gamma   90.00
#
_symmetry.space_group_name_H-M   'P 1'
#
loop_
_entity.id
_entity.type
_entity.pdbx_description
1 polymer ?
#
loop_
_entity_poly.entity_id
_entity_poly.type
_entity_poly.pdbx_seq_one_letter_code
_entity_poly.pdbx_strand_id
1 'polypeptide(L)'
;MASSHVKSFHVFPSFHGPDVRRGFLSHLHNLFARKGITMFKDQEIERGNTIGSELVQAIREARVSIVLLSKNYASSSWCLDELVEILKCRESQGQIVMPIFYDVEPSHVRKQMGDFGIAFEKTCQGETKEQKRRWIEALAYVATIAGEHSRNWTDEAAMVEKFATDVSKKLNHALSKDSEEEMREAFKVFDKDQNGYISPAELRHVLKYIGMKETDEQVKDMIREVDVDGDGQINYEEFVNFMIKL
;
A
#
# COMPACT_ATOMS: atom_id res chain seq x y z
N MET A 1 29.51 -2.91 -2.05
CA MET A 1 28.81 -1.95 -1.17
C MET A 1 27.62 -2.69 -0.59
N ALA A 2 27.43 -2.65 0.73
CA ALA A 2 26.43 -3.45 1.43
C ALA A 2 25.01 -3.09 0.92
N SER A 3 24.28 -4.11 0.47
CA SER A 3 22.84 -4.01 0.25
C SER A 3 22.17 -3.81 1.61
N SER A 4 21.90 -2.55 1.96
CA SER A 4 20.96 -2.25 3.03
C SER A 4 19.63 -2.86 2.60
N HIS A 5 19.26 -3.97 3.22
CA HIS A 5 17.93 -4.54 3.06
C HIS A 5 16.94 -3.50 3.58
N VAL A 6 16.46 -2.64 2.70
CA VAL A 6 15.31 -1.79 2.98
C VAL A 6 14.18 -2.78 3.24
N LYS A 7 13.74 -2.86 4.50
CA LYS A 7 12.59 -3.69 4.87
C LYS A 7 11.37 -3.06 4.18
N SER A 8 11.03 -3.55 2.99
CA SER A 8 9.78 -3.19 2.33
C SER A 8 8.63 -3.72 3.18
N PHE A 9 7.79 -2.83 3.71
CA PHE A 9 6.60 -3.21 4.47
C PHE A 9 5.37 -3.10 3.57
N HIS A 10 4.59 -4.18 3.46
CA HIS A 10 3.30 -4.14 2.77
C HIS A 10 2.28 -3.22 3.45
N VAL A 11 2.30 -3.18 4.79
CA VAL A 11 1.25 -2.54 5.59
C VAL A 11 1.80 -1.58 6.64
N PHE A 12 1.28 -0.36 6.69
CA PHE A 12 1.53 0.61 7.76
C PHE A 12 0.31 0.73 8.69
N PRO A 13 0.43 0.45 10.00
CA PRO A 13 -0.64 0.67 10.96
C PRO A 13 -0.48 2.03 11.67
N SER A 14 -1.48 2.91 11.56
CA SER A 14 -1.60 4.13 12.39
C SER A 14 -2.67 3.93 13.46
N PHE A 15 -2.30 4.10 14.73
CA PHE A 15 -3.16 3.79 15.87
C PHE A 15 -2.68 4.46 17.17
N HIS A 16 -3.61 4.66 18.11
CA HIS A 16 -3.25 5.00 19.48
C HIS A 16 -2.82 3.74 20.24
N GLY A 17 -1.51 3.65 20.54
CA GLY A 17 -0.89 2.46 21.14
C GLY A 17 -1.63 1.88 22.35
N PRO A 18 -1.89 2.67 23.41
CA PRO A 18 -2.61 2.20 24.60
C PRO A 18 -3.98 1.58 24.34
N ASP A 19 -4.67 1.98 23.26
CA ASP A 19 -6.06 1.56 23.02
C ASP A 19 -6.11 0.14 22.42
N VAL A 20 -5.14 -0.25 21.59
CA VAL A 20 -5.27 -1.46 20.75
C VAL A 20 -4.07 -2.39 20.71
N ARG A 21 -2.91 -1.98 21.25
CA ARG A 21 -1.65 -2.73 21.10
C ARG A 21 -1.71 -4.16 21.67
N ARG A 22 -2.43 -4.37 22.76
CA ARG A 22 -2.53 -5.68 23.44
C ARG A 22 -3.70 -6.56 22.97
N GLY A 23 -4.70 -5.99 22.30
CA GLY A 23 -5.88 -6.71 21.78
C GLY A 23 -5.79 -6.84 20.26
N PHE A 24 -6.76 -6.24 19.57
CA PHE A 24 -6.91 -6.18 18.11
C PHE A 24 -5.60 -6.19 17.32
N LEU A 25 -4.67 -5.27 17.61
CA LEU A 25 -3.46 -5.12 16.80
C LEU A 25 -2.50 -6.31 16.94
N SER A 26 -2.42 -6.92 18.13
CA SER A 26 -1.59 -8.09 18.37
C SER A 26 -2.10 -9.31 17.61
N HIS A 27 -3.43 -9.49 17.55
CA HIS A 27 -4.08 -10.55 16.78
C HIS A 27 -3.90 -10.33 15.28
N LEU A 28 -4.12 -9.10 14.81
CA LEU A 28 -3.94 -8.74 13.40
C LEU A 28 -2.50 -8.97 12.93
N HIS A 29 -1.51 -8.58 13.73
CA HIS A 29 -0.10 -8.83 13.44
C HIS A 29 0.19 -10.33 13.27
N ASN A 30 -0.34 -11.18 14.17
CA ASN A 30 -0.16 -12.63 14.08
C ASN A 30 -0.82 -13.23 12.83
N LEU A 31 -2.02 -12.76 12.46
CA LEU A 31 -2.68 -13.22 11.24
C LEU A 31 -1.92 -12.78 9.97
N PHE A 32 -1.44 -11.54 9.93
CA PHE A 32 -0.62 -11.06 8.82
C PHE A 32 0.65 -11.89 8.66
N ALA A 33 1.35 -12.18 9.75
CA ALA A 33 2.53 -13.04 9.71
C ALA A 33 2.20 -14.44 9.13
N ARG A 34 1.06 -15.04 9.51
CA ARG A 34 0.60 -16.32 8.95
C ARG A 34 0.23 -16.25 7.46
N LYS A 35 -0.21 -15.09 6.98
CA LYS A 35 -0.54 -14.83 5.58
C LYS A 35 0.65 -14.27 4.77
N GLY A 36 1.87 -14.22 5.33
CA GLY A 36 3.05 -13.68 4.66
C GLY A 36 3.05 -12.16 4.48
N ILE A 37 2.17 -11.44 5.18
CA ILE A 37 2.05 -9.99 5.10
C ILE A 37 2.95 -9.35 6.15
N THR A 38 3.92 -8.54 5.71
CA THR A 38 4.77 -7.75 6.59
C THR A 38 4.07 -6.44 6.98
N MET A 39 3.87 -6.23 8.27
CA MET A 39 3.34 -4.98 8.82
C MET A 39 4.44 -4.24 9.59
N PHE A 40 4.49 -2.92 9.46
CA PHE A 40 5.41 -2.07 10.20
C PHE A 40 5.19 -2.20 11.71
N LYS A 41 6.28 -2.33 12.48
CA LYS A 41 6.23 -2.47 13.94
C LYS A 41 6.64 -1.17 14.63
N ASP A 42 5.66 -0.41 15.09
CA ASP A 42 5.84 0.82 15.89
C ASP A 42 6.28 0.52 17.36
N GLN A 43 7.26 -0.38 17.55
CA GLN A 43 7.82 -0.72 18.88
C GLN A 43 9.24 -0.18 19.08
N GLU A 44 9.89 0.34 18.03
CA GLU A 44 11.31 0.74 18.06
C GLU A 44 11.55 2.24 17.87
N ILE A 45 10.50 3.06 17.73
CA ILE A 45 10.64 4.51 17.55
C ILE A 45 10.33 5.23 18.86
N GLU A 46 11.32 5.94 19.39
CA GLU A 46 11.11 6.88 20.49
C GLU A 46 10.13 7.98 20.06
N ARG A 47 8.96 8.02 20.71
CA ARG A 47 7.90 8.96 20.40
C ARG A 47 8.32 10.38 20.82
N GLY A 48 8.84 11.15 19.86
CA GLY A 48 9.15 12.58 20.00
C GLY A 48 7.97 13.49 19.66
N ASN A 49 8.25 14.78 19.44
CA ASN A 49 7.23 15.80 19.10
C ASN A 49 6.84 15.80 17.60
N THR A 50 7.61 15.15 16.73
CA THR A 50 7.39 15.16 15.27
C THR A 50 7.72 13.79 14.71
N ILE A 51 6.91 13.30 13.76
CA ILE A 51 7.16 12.03 13.06
C ILE A 51 8.56 12.01 12.44
N GLY A 52 9.37 11.03 12.84
CA GLY A 52 10.73 10.85 12.35
C GLY A 52 10.78 10.46 10.87
N SER A 53 11.91 10.71 10.21
CA SER A 53 12.11 10.41 8.78
C SER A 53 11.88 8.93 8.43
N GLU A 54 12.27 8.03 9.33
CA GLU A 54 12.06 6.58 9.17
C GLU A 54 10.58 6.22 9.16
N LEU A 55 9.76 6.87 10.00
CA LEU A 55 8.32 6.63 10.02
C LEU A 55 7.65 7.19 8.76
N VAL A 56 8.03 8.40 8.35
CA VAL A 56 7.54 9.00 7.10
C VAL A 56 7.89 8.11 5.91
N GLN A 57 9.09 7.54 5.89
CA GLN A 57 9.50 6.59 4.86
C GLN A 57 8.66 5.31 4.92
N ALA A 58 8.43 4.74 6.10
CA ALA A 58 7.58 3.56 6.26
C ALA A 58 6.13 3.80 5.80
N ILE A 59 5.57 5.00 6.05
CA ILE A 59 4.27 5.40 5.52
C ILE A 59 4.33 5.43 4.00
N ARG A 60 5.33 6.06 3.39
CA ARG A 60 5.43 6.22 1.93
C ARG A 60 5.68 4.91 1.19
N GLU A 61 6.42 3.99 1.79
CA GLU A 61 6.74 2.69 1.19
C GLU A 61 5.61 1.66 1.35
N ALA A 62 4.67 1.90 2.26
CA ALA A 62 3.56 0.99 2.46
C ALA A 62 2.58 1.01 1.28
N ARG A 63 2.05 -0.17 0.93
CA ARG A 63 0.98 -0.30 -0.09
C ARG A 63 -0.40 -0.07 0.51
N VAL A 64 -0.59 -0.51 1.76
CA VAL A 64 -1.82 -0.37 2.52
C VAL A 64 -1.53 0.33 3.84
N SER A 65 -2.25 1.41 4.13
CA SER A 65 -2.28 2.06 5.43
C SER A 65 -3.57 1.73 6.17
N ILE A 66 -3.45 1.13 7.34
CA ILE A 66 -4.56 0.86 8.25
C ILE A 66 -4.65 2.03 9.22
N VAL A 67 -5.80 2.70 9.27
CA VAL A 67 -6.02 3.80 10.21
C VAL A 67 -7.03 3.35 11.25
N LEU A 68 -6.55 2.97 12.43
CA LEU A 68 -7.39 2.53 13.53
C LEU A 68 -7.77 3.73 14.39
N LEU A 69 -8.97 4.27 14.12
CA LEU A 69 -9.55 5.41 14.80
C LEU A 69 -10.25 4.92 16.07
N SER A 70 -9.58 5.09 17.21
CA SER A 70 -10.12 4.85 18.54
C SER A 70 -10.51 6.17 19.23
N LYS A 71 -11.19 6.07 20.38
CA LYS A 71 -11.56 7.24 21.20
C LYS A 71 -10.38 8.18 21.51
N ASN A 72 -9.18 7.65 21.74
CA ASN A 72 -7.99 8.45 22.07
C ASN A 72 -7.03 8.66 20.88
N TYR A 73 -7.40 8.28 19.66
CA TYR A 73 -6.57 8.54 18.48
C TYR A 73 -6.21 10.02 18.35
N ALA A 74 -7.21 10.88 18.50
CA ALA A 74 -7.03 12.32 18.42
C ALA A 74 -6.35 12.97 19.64
N SER A 75 -6.02 12.22 20.70
CA SER A 75 -5.22 12.76 21.81
C SER A 75 -3.72 12.80 21.51
N SER A 76 -3.28 12.30 20.35
CA SER A 76 -1.88 12.24 19.94
C SER A 76 -1.66 13.05 18.67
N SER A 77 -0.90 14.15 18.77
CA SER A 77 -0.47 14.92 17.59
C SER A 77 0.29 14.05 16.59
N TRP A 78 1.05 13.07 17.09
CA TRP A 78 1.74 12.07 16.29
C TRP A 78 0.79 11.24 15.42
N CYS A 79 -0.28 10.67 15.99
CA CYS A 79 -1.30 9.95 15.21
C CYS A 79 -1.96 10.86 14.16
N LEU A 80 -2.21 12.12 14.50
CA LEU A 80 -2.80 13.08 13.57
C LEU A 80 -1.83 13.44 12.42
N ASP A 81 -0.54 13.54 12.69
CA ASP A 81 0.50 13.79 11.68
C ASP A 81 0.70 12.57 10.77
N GLU A 82 0.69 11.36 11.33
CA GLU A 82 0.67 10.11 10.54
C GLU A 82 -0.52 10.09 9.59
N LEU A 83 -1.72 10.41 10.07
CA LEU A 83 -2.92 10.47 9.24
C LEU A 83 -2.77 11.45 8.08
N VAL A 84 -2.23 12.64 8.35
CA VAL A 84 -1.99 13.64 7.31
C VAL A 84 -1.02 13.12 6.26
N GLU A 85 0.08 12.47 6.66
CA GLU A 85 1.05 11.91 5.70
C GLU A 85 0.48 10.72 4.91
N ILE A 86 -0.28 9.84 5.55
CA ILE A 86 -0.99 8.72 4.90
C ILE A 86 -1.93 9.25 3.80
N LEU A 87 -2.70 10.29 4.10
CA LEU A 87 -3.65 10.84 3.12
C LEU A 87 -2.95 11.54 1.95
N LYS A 88 -1.78 12.14 2.16
CA LYS A 88 -0.94 12.62 1.04
C LYS A 88 -0.43 11.46 0.18
N CYS A 89 -0.02 10.35 0.77
CA CYS A 89 0.44 9.17 0.02
C CYS A 89 -0.71 8.55 -0.78
N ARG A 90 -1.92 8.54 -0.22
CA ARG A 90 -3.14 8.14 -0.94
C ARG A 90 -3.36 9.01 -2.18
N GLU A 91 -3.28 10.32 -2.04
CA GLU A 91 -3.54 11.27 -3.14
C GLU A 91 -2.45 11.22 -4.21
N SER A 92 -1.18 11.19 -3.81
CA SER A 92 -0.03 11.30 -4.73
C SER A 92 0.43 9.97 -5.33
N GLN A 93 0.21 8.85 -4.65
CA GLN A 93 0.75 7.53 -5.02
C GLN A 93 -0.33 6.44 -5.11
N GLY A 94 -1.60 6.77 -4.85
CA GLY A 94 -2.69 5.78 -4.86
C GLY A 94 -2.64 4.78 -3.71
N GLN A 95 -1.90 5.06 -2.64
CA GLN A 95 -1.83 4.19 -1.46
C GLN A 95 -3.23 3.85 -0.94
N ILE A 96 -3.47 2.56 -0.67
CA ILE A 96 -4.76 2.08 -0.18
C ILE A 96 -4.89 2.44 1.29
N VAL A 97 -5.94 3.19 1.66
CA VAL A 97 -6.22 3.51 3.07
C VAL A 97 -7.48 2.79 3.53
N MET A 98 -7.36 2.03 4.62
CA MET A 98 -8.43 1.22 5.21
C MET A 98 -8.69 1.68 6.65
N PRO A 99 -9.69 2.54 6.88
CA PRO A 99 -10.04 2.96 8.24
C PRO A 99 -10.81 1.87 9.00
N ILE A 100 -10.57 1.82 10.30
CA ILE A 100 -11.35 1.05 11.27
C ILE A 100 -11.82 2.03 12.35
N PHE A 101 -13.12 2.17 12.51
CA PHE A 101 -13.74 2.92 13.60
C PHE A 101 -13.90 1.99 14.79
N TYR A 102 -12.96 2.08 15.72
CA TYR A 102 -12.86 1.20 16.89
C TYR A 102 -13.49 1.88 18.11
N ASP A 103 -14.72 1.46 18.41
CA ASP A 103 -15.57 1.98 19.49
C ASP A 103 -15.75 3.50 19.45
N VAL A 104 -15.76 4.05 18.22
CA VAL A 104 -15.99 5.46 17.93
C VAL A 104 -17.00 5.59 16.79
N GLU A 105 -17.90 6.57 16.89
CA GLU A 105 -18.81 6.89 15.80
C GLU A 105 -18.07 7.65 14.69
N PRO A 106 -18.22 7.30 13.40
CA PRO A 106 -17.58 8.03 12.30
C PRO A 106 -17.95 9.51 12.26
N SER A 107 -19.17 9.85 12.69
CA SER A 107 -19.61 11.24 12.78
C SER A 107 -18.82 12.03 13.84
N HIS A 108 -18.40 11.37 14.92
CA HIS A 108 -17.54 11.96 15.96
C HIS A 108 -16.14 12.23 15.43
N VAL A 109 -15.59 11.31 14.63
CA VAL A 109 -14.31 11.54 13.93
C VAL A 109 -14.45 12.65 12.91
N ARG A 110 -15.46 12.59 12.04
CA ARG A 110 -15.66 13.51 10.92
C ARG A 110 -15.87 14.97 11.34
N LYS A 111 -16.62 15.16 12.42
CA LYS A 111 -17.00 16.50 12.92
C LYS A 111 -16.27 16.88 14.21
N GLN A 112 -15.32 16.04 14.64
CA GLN A 112 -14.54 16.22 15.87
C GLN A 112 -15.43 16.54 17.08
N MET A 113 -16.39 15.66 17.36
CA MET A 113 -17.38 15.83 18.44
C MET A 113 -17.37 14.68 19.46
N GLY A 114 -18.14 14.81 20.54
CA GLY A 114 -18.15 13.85 21.63
C GLY A 114 -16.78 13.71 22.30
N ASP A 115 -16.52 12.55 22.89
CA ASP A 115 -15.25 12.28 23.57
C ASP A 115 -14.03 12.40 22.65
N PHE A 116 -14.18 12.03 21.37
CA PHE A 116 -13.15 12.17 20.35
C PHE A 116 -12.80 13.65 20.12
N GLY A 117 -13.83 14.51 20.03
CA GLY A 117 -13.67 15.96 19.91
C GLY A 117 -12.98 16.59 21.12
N ILE A 118 -13.32 16.16 22.34
CA ILE A 118 -12.67 16.64 23.57
C ILE A 118 -11.18 16.27 23.57
N ALA A 119 -10.83 15.05 23.15
CA ALA A 119 -9.44 14.63 23.00
C ALA A 119 -8.71 15.49 21.95
N PHE A 120 -9.33 15.69 20.79
CA PHE A 120 -8.80 16.51 19.70
C PHE A 120 -8.55 17.97 20.11
N GLU A 121 -9.51 18.58 20.81
CA GLU A 121 -9.41 19.98 21.23
C GLU A 121 -8.24 20.20 22.21
N LYS A 122 -8.02 19.25 23.13
CA LYS A 122 -6.86 19.26 24.03
C LYS A 122 -5.55 19.19 23.25
N THR A 123 -5.44 18.30 22.27
CA THR A 123 -4.24 18.19 21.41
C THR A 123 -4.01 19.44 20.57
N CYS A 124 -5.07 20.17 20.21
CA CYS A 124 -4.96 21.45 19.51
C CYS A 124 -4.48 22.62 20.41
N GLN A 125 -4.36 22.45 21.72
CA GLN A 125 -3.88 23.54 22.59
C GLN A 125 -2.40 23.84 22.31
N GLY A 126 -2.09 25.09 21.98
CA GLY A 126 -0.72 25.51 21.61
C GLY A 126 -0.36 25.34 20.13
N GLU A 127 -1.20 24.67 19.34
CA GLU A 127 -0.94 24.44 17.91
C GLU A 127 -1.30 25.63 17.01
N THR A 128 -0.65 25.71 15.86
CA THR A 128 -0.92 26.77 14.87
C THR A 128 -2.28 26.56 14.19
N LYS A 129 -2.90 27.64 13.70
CA LYS A 129 -4.17 27.56 12.96
C LYS A 129 -4.06 26.66 11.73
N GLU A 130 -2.93 26.71 11.04
CA GLU A 130 -2.67 25.91 9.85
C GLU A 130 -2.55 24.41 10.18
N GLN A 131 -1.83 24.08 11.26
CA GLN A 131 -1.73 22.69 11.70
C GLN A 131 -3.09 22.10 12.10
N LYS A 132 -3.90 22.86 12.85
CA LYS A 132 -5.27 22.46 13.21
C LYS A 132 -6.12 22.20 11.97
N ARG A 133 -6.05 23.10 10.98
CA ARG A 133 -6.79 22.97 9.71
C ARG A 133 -6.43 21.66 9.02
N ARG A 134 -5.13 21.33 8.91
CA ARG A 134 -4.66 20.08 8.31
C ARG A 134 -5.21 18.85 9.02
N TRP A 135 -5.20 18.83 10.35
CA TRP A 135 -5.77 17.70 11.11
C TRP A 135 -7.29 17.59 10.96
N ILE A 136 -8.01 18.71 10.99
CA ILE A 136 -9.47 18.74 10.78
C ILE A 136 -9.83 18.15 9.41
N GLU A 137 -9.15 18.62 8.35
CA GLU A 137 -9.38 18.15 6.99
C GLU A 137 -9.06 16.66 6.84
N ALA A 138 -7.96 16.21 7.43
CA ALA A 138 -7.57 14.80 7.41
C ALA A 138 -8.60 13.90 8.12
N LEU A 139 -9.05 14.28 9.33
CA LEU A 139 -10.07 13.55 10.08
C LEU A 139 -11.43 13.55 9.37
N ALA A 140 -11.81 14.70 8.78
CA ALA A 140 -13.03 14.81 8.01
C ALA A 140 -13.00 13.91 6.77
N TYR A 141 -11.87 13.91 6.05
CA TYR A 141 -11.70 13.10 4.84
C TYR A 141 -11.63 11.60 5.13
N VAL A 142 -10.82 11.17 6.11
CA VAL A 142 -10.69 9.74 6.42
C VAL A 142 -12.03 9.13 6.85
N ALA A 143 -12.88 9.90 7.52
CA ALA A 143 -14.21 9.47 7.91
C ALA A 143 -15.21 9.32 6.74
N THR A 144 -14.84 9.75 5.53
CA THR A 144 -15.62 9.50 4.29
C THR A 144 -15.19 8.23 3.57
N ILE A 145 -14.01 7.69 3.89
CA ILE A 145 -13.52 6.45 3.30
C ILE A 145 -14.31 5.29 3.91
N ALA A 146 -14.81 4.39 3.06
CA ALA A 146 -15.48 3.18 3.52
C ALA A 146 -14.54 2.36 4.42
N GLY A 147 -15.03 1.97 5.59
CA GLY A 147 -14.24 1.29 6.62
C GLY A 147 -15.08 0.40 7.52
N GLU A 148 -14.38 -0.38 8.33
CA GLU A 148 -15.00 -1.27 9.31
C GLU A 148 -15.37 -0.51 10.59
N HIS A 149 -16.45 -0.94 11.24
CA HIS A 149 -16.92 -0.36 12.48
C HIS A 149 -17.01 -1.48 13.51
N SER A 150 -16.21 -1.41 14.59
CA SER A 150 -16.13 -2.51 15.57
C SER A 150 -17.50 -2.87 16.14
N ARG A 151 -18.35 -1.86 16.36
CA ARG A 151 -19.70 -2.01 16.92
C ARG A 151 -20.67 -2.80 16.05
N ASN A 152 -20.36 -2.99 14.76
CA ASN A 152 -21.17 -3.81 13.85
C ASN A 152 -20.85 -5.31 13.98
N TRP A 153 -19.80 -5.66 14.72
CA TRP A 153 -19.34 -7.02 14.91
C TRP A 153 -19.66 -7.50 16.32
N THR A 154 -20.16 -8.74 16.41
CA THR A 154 -20.41 -9.40 17.71
C THR A 154 -19.15 -10.05 18.29
N ASP A 155 -18.12 -10.25 17.47
CA ASP A 155 -16.87 -10.92 17.82
C ASP A 155 -15.68 -10.19 17.17
N GLU A 156 -14.74 -9.75 18.00
CA GLU A 156 -13.50 -9.08 17.54
C GLU A 156 -12.64 -10.03 16.70
N ALA A 157 -12.60 -11.32 17.02
CA ALA A 157 -11.79 -12.27 16.27
C ALA A 157 -12.29 -12.42 14.83
N ALA A 158 -13.60 -12.52 14.63
CA ALA A 158 -14.22 -12.50 13.31
C ALA A 158 -13.92 -11.20 12.53
N MET A 159 -14.00 -10.05 13.19
CA MET A 159 -13.64 -8.76 12.58
C MET A 159 -12.17 -8.75 12.13
N VAL A 160 -11.26 -9.20 13.00
CA VAL A 160 -9.82 -9.26 12.71
C VAL A 160 -9.52 -10.20 11.54
N GLU A 161 -10.15 -11.38 11.47
CA GLU A 161 -9.96 -12.33 10.36
C GLU A 161 -10.50 -11.77 9.04
N LYS A 162 -11.69 -11.15 9.06
CA LYS A 162 -12.28 -10.51 7.88
C LYS A 162 -11.37 -9.37 7.40
N PHE A 163 -10.95 -8.50 8.31
CA PHE A 163 -10.08 -7.38 7.98
C PHE A 163 -8.73 -7.84 7.41
N ALA A 164 -8.12 -8.86 8.01
CA ALA A 164 -6.87 -9.44 7.52
C ALA A 164 -7.02 -10.02 6.10
N THR A 165 -8.16 -10.66 5.82
CA THR A 165 -8.49 -11.20 4.50
C THR A 165 -8.69 -10.11 3.46
N ASP A 166 -9.34 -9.00 3.81
CA ASP A 166 -9.52 -7.89 2.89
C ASP A 166 -8.22 -7.17 2.56
N VAL A 167 -7.36 -6.95 3.56
CA VAL A 167 -6.01 -6.41 3.34
C VAL A 167 -5.22 -7.32 2.40
N SER A 168 -5.27 -8.64 2.61
CA SER A 168 -4.62 -9.60 1.71
C SER A 168 -5.13 -9.50 0.28
N LYS A 169 -6.45 -9.40 0.07
CA LYS A 169 -7.04 -9.21 -1.28
C LYS A 169 -6.61 -7.90 -1.92
N LYS A 170 -6.59 -6.80 -1.14
CA LYS A 170 -6.15 -5.48 -1.62
C LYS A 170 -4.68 -5.47 -2.01
N LEU A 171 -3.83 -6.12 -1.22
CA LEU A 171 -2.41 -6.27 -1.53
C LEU A 171 -2.20 -7.09 -2.79
N ASN A 172 -2.86 -8.24 -2.93
CA ASN A 172 -2.73 -9.08 -4.12
C ASN A 172 -3.19 -8.35 -5.38
N HIS A 173 -4.28 -7.57 -5.30
CA HIS A 173 -4.75 -6.78 -6.44
C HIS A 173 -3.80 -5.62 -6.79
N ALA A 174 -3.21 -4.96 -5.79
CA ALA A 174 -2.21 -3.93 -6.03
C ALA A 174 -0.94 -4.51 -6.66
N LEU A 175 -0.44 -5.64 -6.13
CA LEU A 175 0.71 -6.36 -6.68
C LEU A 175 0.45 -6.82 -8.12
N SER A 176 -0.74 -7.36 -8.41
CA SER A 176 -1.08 -7.77 -9.78
C SER A 176 -1.14 -6.59 -10.75
N LYS A 177 -1.65 -5.45 -10.30
CA LYS A 177 -1.74 -4.23 -11.12
C LYS A 177 -0.35 -3.68 -11.42
N ASP A 178 0.54 -3.64 -10.44
CA ASP A 178 1.93 -3.23 -10.63
C ASP A 178 2.63 -4.16 -11.63
N SER A 179 2.49 -5.49 -11.45
CA SER A 179 3.06 -6.46 -12.39
C SER A 179 2.51 -6.31 -13.80
N GLU A 180 1.21 -6.04 -13.95
CA GLU A 180 0.62 -5.78 -15.26
C GLU A 180 1.15 -4.48 -15.89
N GLU A 181 1.24 -3.39 -15.13
CA GLU A 181 1.79 -2.12 -15.62
C GLU A 181 3.27 -2.28 -16.01
N GLU A 182 4.08 -2.98 -15.20
CA GLU A 182 5.47 -3.30 -15.50
C GLU A 182 5.59 -4.16 -16.77
N MET A 183 4.75 -5.19 -16.92
CA MET A 183 4.71 -6.02 -18.14
C MET A 183 4.29 -5.19 -19.37
N ARG A 184 3.35 -4.25 -19.23
CA ARG A 184 2.94 -3.36 -20.32
C ARG A 184 4.04 -2.37 -20.70
N GLU A 185 4.71 -1.76 -19.72
CA GLU A 185 5.84 -0.86 -20.00
C GLU A 185 7.01 -1.62 -20.62
N ALA A 186 7.31 -2.82 -20.14
CA ALA A 186 8.29 -3.69 -20.77
C ALA A 186 7.90 -4.00 -22.22
N PHE A 187 6.65 -4.42 -22.47
CA PHE A 187 6.15 -4.72 -23.81
C PHE A 187 6.31 -3.53 -24.77
N LYS A 188 5.98 -2.30 -24.34
CA LYS A 188 6.17 -1.06 -25.12
C LYS A 188 7.64 -0.76 -25.44
N VAL A 189 8.58 -1.25 -24.64
CA VAL A 189 10.01 -1.10 -24.94
C VAL A 189 10.41 -1.99 -26.13
N PHE A 190 9.79 -3.17 -26.27
CA PHE A 190 10.01 -4.10 -27.38
C PHE A 190 9.24 -3.69 -28.64
N ASP A 191 7.92 -3.49 -28.55
CA ASP A 191 7.04 -3.07 -29.66
C ASP A 191 7.31 -1.61 -30.05
N LYS A 192 8.21 -1.39 -31.02
CA LYS A 192 8.69 -0.06 -31.40
C LYS A 192 7.72 0.65 -32.33
N ASP A 193 7.05 -0.10 -33.19
CA ASP A 193 6.11 0.45 -34.16
C ASP A 193 4.68 0.56 -33.61
N GLN A 194 4.43 0.04 -32.39
CA GLN A 194 3.16 0.05 -31.67
C GLN A 194 2.05 -0.71 -32.41
N ASN A 195 2.43 -1.76 -33.13
CA ASN A 195 1.47 -2.59 -33.85
C ASN A 195 0.77 -3.62 -32.95
N GLY A 196 1.20 -3.76 -31.68
CA GLY A 196 0.65 -4.70 -30.71
C GLY A 196 1.35 -6.07 -30.66
N TYR A 197 2.43 -6.23 -31.42
CA TYR A 197 3.22 -7.46 -31.57
C TYR A 197 4.72 -7.16 -31.47
N ILE A 198 5.51 -8.11 -31.00
CA ILE A 198 6.97 -8.03 -31.03
C ILE A 198 7.48 -8.89 -32.17
N SER A 199 8.03 -8.25 -33.19
CA SER A 199 8.64 -8.93 -34.33
C SER A 199 10.05 -9.47 -34.00
N PRO A 200 10.58 -10.44 -34.79
CA PRO A 200 11.96 -10.90 -34.66
C PRO A 200 13.01 -9.78 -34.73
N ALA A 201 12.74 -8.75 -35.55
CA ALA A 201 13.63 -7.61 -35.69
C ALA A 201 13.67 -6.75 -34.41
N GLU A 202 12.50 -6.53 -33.78
CA GLU A 202 12.36 -5.75 -32.56
C GLU A 202 12.97 -6.47 -31.35
N LEU A 203 12.70 -7.77 -31.20
CA LEU A 203 13.33 -8.58 -30.15
C LEU A 203 14.86 -8.53 -30.25
N ARG A 204 15.40 -8.71 -31.45
CA ARG A 204 16.86 -8.62 -31.70
C ARG A 204 17.41 -7.24 -31.37
N HIS A 205 16.68 -6.18 -31.70
CA HIS A 205 17.12 -4.81 -31.42
C HIS A 205 17.29 -4.57 -29.91
N VAL A 206 16.33 -5.03 -29.11
CA VAL A 206 16.40 -4.91 -27.64
C VAL A 206 17.50 -5.80 -27.06
N LEU A 207 17.64 -7.06 -27.50
CA LEU A 207 18.70 -7.98 -27.04
C LEU A 207 20.11 -7.39 -27.29
N LYS A 208 20.30 -6.73 -28.42
CA LYS A 208 21.57 -6.03 -28.73
C LYS A 208 21.81 -4.85 -27.78
N TYR A 209 20.76 -4.13 -27.39
CA TYR A 209 20.86 -2.99 -26.48
C TYR A 209 21.25 -3.40 -25.05
N ILE A 210 20.79 -4.57 -24.58
CA ILE A 210 21.18 -5.15 -23.27
C ILE A 210 22.55 -5.86 -23.30
N GLY A 211 23.27 -5.79 -24.43
CA GLY A 211 24.62 -6.35 -24.57
C GLY A 211 24.67 -7.85 -24.90
N MET A 212 23.53 -8.48 -25.19
CA MET A 212 23.46 -9.85 -25.67
C MET A 212 23.69 -9.89 -27.19
N LYS A 213 24.43 -10.89 -27.66
CA LYS A 213 24.70 -11.10 -29.09
C LYS A 213 24.08 -12.40 -29.54
N GLU A 214 22.83 -12.32 -30.00
CA GLU A 214 22.12 -13.46 -30.57
C GLU A 214 22.13 -13.42 -32.10
N THR A 215 22.19 -14.59 -32.71
CA THR A 215 22.04 -14.80 -34.16
C THR A 215 20.57 -14.80 -34.57
N ASP A 216 20.29 -14.62 -35.86
CA ASP A 216 18.92 -14.62 -36.38
C ASP A 216 18.21 -15.97 -36.13
N GLU A 217 18.95 -17.07 -36.13
CA GLU A 217 18.38 -18.39 -35.85
C GLU A 217 18.03 -18.54 -34.37
N GLN A 218 18.89 -18.07 -33.47
CA GLN A 218 18.59 -18.07 -32.03
C GLN A 218 17.37 -17.20 -31.68
N VAL A 219 17.23 -16.03 -32.31
CA VAL A 219 16.05 -15.17 -32.10
C VAL A 219 14.77 -15.84 -32.61
N LYS A 220 14.83 -16.54 -33.75
CA LYS A 220 13.68 -17.32 -34.25
C LYS A 220 13.33 -18.49 -33.33
N ASP A 221 14.32 -19.18 -32.78
CA ASP A 221 14.09 -20.27 -31.84
C ASP A 221 13.44 -19.74 -30.55
N MET A 222 13.87 -18.59 -30.04
CA MET A 222 13.21 -17.92 -28.90
C MET A 222 11.75 -17.58 -29.18
N ILE A 223 11.42 -17.10 -30.39
CA ILE A 223 10.04 -16.80 -30.78
C ILE A 223 9.21 -18.09 -30.86
N ARG A 224 9.73 -19.13 -31.51
CA ARG A 224 9.03 -20.43 -31.65
C ARG A 224 8.69 -21.10 -30.32
N GLU A 225 9.45 -20.83 -29.26
CA GLU A 225 9.17 -21.39 -27.93
C GLU A 225 7.96 -20.72 -27.24
N VAL A 226 7.60 -19.52 -27.68
CA VAL A 226 6.64 -18.64 -27.01
C VAL A 226 5.40 -18.38 -27.85
N ASP A 227 5.56 -18.30 -29.18
CA ASP A 227 4.52 -18.13 -30.20
C ASP A 227 3.57 -19.34 -30.19
N VAL A 228 2.40 -19.17 -29.55
CA VAL A 228 1.39 -20.22 -29.37
C VAL A 228 0.46 -20.26 -30.58
N ASP A 229 0.17 -19.12 -31.18
CA ASP A 229 -0.78 -19.02 -32.30
C ASP A 229 -0.14 -19.25 -33.69
N GLY A 230 1.20 -19.22 -33.75
CA GLY A 230 2.01 -19.53 -34.93
C GLY A 230 2.09 -18.38 -35.93
N ASP A 231 1.82 -17.14 -35.53
CA ASP A 231 1.87 -15.97 -36.41
C ASP A 231 3.30 -15.45 -36.69
N GLY A 232 4.30 -16.04 -36.03
CA GLY A 232 5.72 -15.72 -36.16
C GLY A 232 6.13 -14.44 -35.44
N GLN A 233 5.27 -13.91 -34.58
CA GLN A 233 5.49 -12.74 -33.73
C GLN A 233 5.10 -13.11 -32.28
N ILE A 234 5.26 -12.15 -31.35
CA ILE A 234 4.87 -12.35 -29.95
C ILE A 234 3.83 -11.30 -29.60
N ASN A 235 2.59 -11.72 -29.34
CA ASN A 235 1.54 -10.84 -28.84
C ASN A 235 1.70 -10.59 -27.32
N TYR A 236 0.89 -9.69 -26.75
CA TYR A 236 1.00 -9.34 -25.32
C TYR A 236 0.80 -10.53 -24.38
N GLU A 237 -0.13 -11.44 -24.66
CA GLU A 237 -0.40 -12.60 -23.80
C GLU A 237 0.77 -13.60 -23.82
N GLU A 238 1.35 -13.82 -24.99
CA GLU A 238 2.54 -14.65 -25.20
C GLU A 238 3.77 -14.06 -24.50
N PHE A 239 3.96 -12.74 -24.58
CA PHE A 239 5.01 -12.03 -23.86
C PHE A 239 4.88 -12.17 -22.34
N VAL A 240 3.67 -12.02 -21.79
CA VAL A 240 3.41 -12.21 -20.36
C VAL A 240 3.75 -13.65 -19.94
N ASN A 241 3.31 -14.64 -20.71
CA ASN A 241 3.61 -16.05 -20.44
C ASN A 241 5.11 -16.36 -20.50
N PHE A 242 5.84 -15.73 -21.41
CA PHE A 242 7.30 -15.82 -21.47
C PHE A 242 7.97 -15.22 -20.23
N MET A 243 7.56 -14.01 -19.83
CA MET A 243 8.13 -13.31 -18.67
C MET A 243 7.82 -14.00 -17.33
N ILE A 244 6.69 -14.70 -17.20
CA ILE A 244 6.33 -15.47 -15.99
C ILE A 244 7.13 -16.77 -15.86
N LYS A 245 7.60 -17.35 -16.98
CA LYS A 245 8.35 -18.61 -17.00
C LYS A 245 9.87 -18.43 -16.77
N LEU A 246 10.38 -17.19 -16.84
CA LEU A 246 11.77 -16.82 -16.52
C LEU A 246 11.99 -16.78 -15.01
#